data_AF-A0A923QE27-F1
#
_entry.id   AF-A0A923QE27-F1
#
_cell.length_a   1.000
_cell.length_b   1.000
_cell.length_c   1.000
_cell.angle_alpha   90.00
_cell.angle_beta   90.00
_cell.angle_gamma   90.00
#
_symmetry.space_group_name_H-M   'P 1'
#
loop_
_entity.id
_entity.type
_entity.pdbx_description
1 polymer ?
#
loop_
_entity_poly.entity_id
_entity_poly.type
_entity_poly.pdbx_seq_one_letter_code
_entity_poly.pdbx_strand_id
1 'polypeptide(L)' 'QCRASRPARAGVPVRTPGEKGVALSREQMLNGVALYRAIMPQLAPWAAKLGVTVPAPMPTPAELSSRT' A
#
# COMPACT_ATOMS: atom_id res chain seq x y z
N GLN A 1 14.39 18.80 -18.00
CA GLN A 1 14.42 18.71 -16.52
C GLN A 1 13.00 19.04 -15.98
N CYS A 2 12.05 18.08 -16.02
CA CYS A 2 10.62 18.37 -15.80
C CYS A 2 10.24 18.72 -14.35
N ARG A 3 11.05 18.27 -13.38
CA ARG A 3 10.82 18.54 -11.94
C ARG A 3 11.14 19.99 -11.54
N ALA A 4 11.99 20.67 -12.31
CA ALA A 4 12.40 22.05 -12.07
C ALA A 4 11.46 23.08 -12.75
N SER A 5 10.46 22.61 -13.51
CA SER A 5 9.48 23.47 -14.14
C SER A 5 8.58 24.16 -13.11
N ARG A 6 8.11 25.37 -13.44
CA ARG A 6 7.17 26.11 -12.59
C ARG A 6 5.93 25.25 -12.30
N PRO A 7 5.65 24.93 -11.03
CA PRO A 7 4.48 24.13 -10.69
C PRO A 7 3.18 24.93 -10.84
N ALA A 8 2.10 24.23 -11.19
CA ALA A 8 0.77 24.84 -11.32
C ALA A 8 0.19 25.34 -9.98
N ARG A 9 0.58 24.72 -8.87
CA ARG A 9 0.23 25.15 -7.50
C ARG A 9 1.51 25.46 -6.74
N ALA A 10 1.58 26.66 -6.17
CA ALA A 10 2.71 27.05 -5.32
C ALA A 10 2.84 26.06 -4.15
N GLY A 11 4.07 25.61 -3.86
CA GLY A 11 4.35 24.65 -2.78
C GLY A 11 4.12 23.17 -3.14
N VAL A 12 3.59 22.85 -4.33
CA VAL A 12 3.43 21.45 -4.77
C VAL A 12 4.38 21.17 -5.94
N PRO A 13 5.37 20.29 -5.80
CA PRO A 13 6.31 20.01 -6.89
C PRO A 13 5.61 19.31 -8.08
N VAL A 14 6.14 19.52 -9.28
CA VAL A 14 5.67 18.85 -10.50
C VAL A 14 5.96 17.35 -10.37
N ARG A 15 4.91 16.53 -10.44
CA ARG A 15 5.08 15.07 -10.44
C ARG A 15 5.39 14.54 -11.83
N THR A 16 6.25 13.54 -11.90
CA THR A 16 6.47 12.79 -13.14
C THR A 16 5.49 11.61 -13.25
N PRO A 17 5.16 11.15 -14.47
CA PRO A 17 4.40 9.91 -14.65
C PRO A 17 5.02 8.77 -13.83
N GLY A 18 4.19 8.00 -13.13
CA GLY A 18 4.63 6.88 -12.29
C GLY A 18 5.22 7.24 -10.92
N GLU A 19 5.60 8.49 -10.66
CA GLU A 19 6.32 8.88 -9.41
C GLU A 19 5.53 8.53 -8.14
N LYS A 20 4.22 8.81 -8.13
CA LYS A 20 3.35 8.44 -7.01
C LYS A 20 3.23 6.92 -6.84
N GLY A 21 3.17 6.18 -7.95
CA GLY A 21 3.08 4.71 -7.91
C GLY A 21 4.35 4.09 -7.34
N VAL A 22 5.52 4.58 -7.76
CA VAL A 22 6.82 4.14 -7.22
C VAL A 22 6.94 4.46 -5.73
N ALA A 23 6.52 5.66 -5.31
CA ALA A 23 6.51 6.03 -3.90
C ALA A 23 5.59 5.12 -3.07
N LEU A 24 4.37 4.85 -3.56
CA LEU A 24 3.40 3.98 -2.90
C LEU A 24 3.89 2.52 -2.82
N SER A 25 4.52 2.01 -3.88
CA SER A 25 5.09 0.66 -3.88
C SER A 25 6.17 0.50 -2.81
N ARG A 26 7.07 1.50 -2.67
CA ARG A 26 8.08 1.49 -1.61
C ARG A 26 7.46 1.47 -0.22
N GLU A 27 6.43 2.28 0.00
CA GLU A 27 5.69 2.32 1.27
C GLU A 27 5.03 0.97 1.58
N GLN A 28 4.36 0.38 0.59
CA GLN A 28 3.65 -0.89 0.73
C GLN A 28 4.59 -2.08 0.96
N MET A 29 5.81 -2.04 0.42
CA MET A 29 6.83 -3.05 0.71
C MET A 29 7.30 -3.01 2.16
N LEU A 30 7.31 -1.83 2.80
CA LEU A 30 7.76 -1.65 4.17
C LEU A 30 6.63 -1.88 5.19
N ASN A 31 5.43 -1.38 4.89
CA ASN A 31 4.31 -1.29 5.84
C ASN A 31 3.15 -2.24 5.52
N GLY A 32 3.28 -3.03 4.45
CA GLY A 32 2.20 -3.84 3.92
C GLY A 32 1.18 -3.04 3.11
N VAL A 33 0.19 -3.76 2.56
CA VAL A 33 -0.84 -3.18 1.70
C VAL A 33 -2.14 -3.05 2.48
N ALA A 34 -2.66 -1.83 2.56
CA ALA A 34 -4.00 -1.59 3.06
C ALA A 34 -5.04 -2.10 2.05
N LEU A 35 -5.78 -3.14 2.42
CA LEU A 35 -6.87 -3.68 1.63
C LEU A 35 -8.22 -3.13 2.10
N TYR A 36 -9.12 -2.92 1.17
CA TYR A 36 -10.51 -2.62 1.51
C TYR A 36 -11.17 -3.81 2.23
N ARG A 37 -11.93 -3.54 3.28
CA ARG A 37 -12.46 -4.55 4.22
C ARG A 37 -13.19 -5.71 3.54
N ALA A 38 -13.88 -5.47 2.43
CA ALA A 38 -14.65 -6.50 1.73
C ALA A 38 -13.80 -7.43 0.84
N ILE A 39 -12.55 -7.08 0.52
CA ILE A 39 -11.71 -7.86 -0.41
C ILE A 39 -11.38 -9.25 0.16
N MET A 40 -10.85 -9.31 1.39
CA MET A 40 -10.44 -10.59 1.98
C MET A 40 -11.60 -11.60 2.15
N PRO A 41 -12.81 -11.19 2.61
CA PRO A 41 -13.98 -12.07 2.61
C PRO A 41 -14.37 -12.61 1.22
N GLN A 42 -14.24 -11.79 0.18
CA GLN A 42 -14.55 -12.21 -1.19
C GLN A 42 -13.54 -13.21 -1.77
N LEU A 43 -12.30 -13.21 -1.27
CA LEU A 43 -11.26 -14.17 -1.68
C LEU A 43 -11.34 -15.51 -0.95
N ALA A 44 -11.97 -15.56 0.23
CA ALA A 44 -12.14 -16.79 1.03
C ALA A 44 -12.69 -18.01 0.26
N PRO A 45 -13.77 -17.91 -0.56
CA PRO A 45 -14.26 -19.06 -1.31
C PRO A 45 -13.26 -19.58 -2.35
N TRP A 46 -12.44 -18.69 -2.92
CA TRP A 46 -11.38 -19.08 -3.85
C TRP A 46 -10.23 -19.79 -3.15
N ALA A 47 -9.81 -19.28 -1.99
CA ALA A 47 -8.79 -19.93 -1.16
C ALA A 47 -9.23 -21.35 -0.77
N ALA A 48 -10.49 -21.54 -0.39
CA ALA A 48 -11.06 -22.86 -0.09
C ALA A 48 -11.07 -23.77 -1.34
N LYS A 49 -11.54 -23.26 -2.49
CA LYS A 49 -11.58 -24.03 -3.75
C LYS A 49 -10.20 -24.48 -4.21
N LEU A 50 -9.18 -23.64 -4.01
CA LEU A 50 -7.81 -23.88 -4.45
C LEU A 50 -6.94 -24.57 -3.39
N GLY A 51 -7.47 -24.80 -2.17
CA GLY A 51 -6.70 -25.36 -1.06
C GLY A 51 -5.57 -24.47 -0.55
N VAL A 52 -5.68 -23.15 -0.73
CA VAL A 52 -4.65 -22.17 -0.33
C VAL A 52 -4.96 -21.62 1.05
N THR A 53 -3.94 -21.52 1.92
CA THR A 53 -4.09 -20.92 3.24
C THR A 53 -4.23 -19.40 3.14
N VAL A 54 -5.23 -18.84 3.83
CA VAL A 54 -5.45 -17.39 3.89
C VAL A 54 -4.38 -16.76 4.79
N PRO A 55 -3.65 -15.73 4.34
CA PRO A 55 -2.65 -15.07 5.16
C PRO A 55 -3.29 -14.28 6.30
N ALA A 56 -2.60 -14.22 7.44
CA ALA A 56 -2.95 -13.32 8.53
C ALA A 56 -2.62 -11.86 8.17
N PRO A 57 -3.38 -10.87 8.66
CA PRO A 57 -3.03 -9.46 8.50
C PRO A 57 -1.64 -9.15 9.05
N MET A 58 -0.93 -8.21 8.41
CA MET A 58 0.34 -7.71 8.96
C MET A 58 0.05 -6.98 10.29
N PRO A 59 0.85 -7.23 11.35
CA PRO A 59 0.70 -6.48 12.59
C PRO A 59 0.92 -4.99 12.33
N THR A 60 0.03 -4.18 12.86
CA THR A 60 0.19 -2.72 12.71
C THR A 60 1.38 -2.24 13.56
N PRO A 61 2.09 -1.16 13.17
CA PRO A 61 3.18 -0.61 13.98
C PRO A 61 2.76 -0.29 15.43
N ALA A 62 1.50 0.08 15.65
CA ALA A 62 0.93 0.29 16.98
C ALA A 62 0.86 -0.99 17.83
N GLU A 63 0.58 -2.14 17.22
CA GLU A 63 0.53 -3.43 17.91
C GLU A 63 1.92 -4.02 18.16
N LEU A 64 2.93 -3.57 17.42
CA LEU A 64 4.33 -4.01 17.60
C LEU A 64 4.98 -3.33 18.83
N SER A 65 4.68 -2.05 19.06
CA SER A 65 5.20 -1.30 20.21
C SER A 65 4.66 -1.76 21.56
N SER A 66 3.48 -2.39 21.60
CA SER A 66 2.86 -2.90 22.83
C SER A 66 3.38 -4.28 23.28
N ARG A 67 4.34 -4.87 22.54
CA ARG A 67 4.95 -6.17 22.85
C ARG A 67 6.36 -6.06 23.46
N THR A 68 6.83 -4.85 23.74
CA THR A 68 8.10 -4.56 24.43
C THR A 68 7.79 -4.06 25.83
#